data_AF-A0A831XTH5-F1
#
_entry.id   AF-A0A831XTH5-F1
#
_cell.length_a   1.000
_cell.length_b   1.000
_cell.length_c   1.000
_cell.angle_alpha   90.00
_cell.angle_beta   90.00
_cell.angle_gamma   90.00
#
_symmetry.space_group_name_H-M   'P 1'
#
loop_
_entity.id
_entity.type
_entity.pdbx_description
1 polymer ?
#
loop_
_entity_poly.entity_id
_entity_poly.type
_entity_poly.pdbx_seq_one_letter_code
_entity_poly.pdbx_strand_id
1 'polypeptide(L)'
;MKIKRGPVSRKTPVYEVQAHYMAKAIHNLVDTCAKLFRPDAEPTLETFYQFQGLSEYKQFEEAALVCGFVCNDYSHFFSFDNVHDRPSEVIQSLPFPKLRHYIHTLQRAEKWNSEYSTSLWVAVQTGALSMVARRLEEDQALYETTVE
;
A
#
# COMPACT_ATOMS: atom_id res chain seq x y z
N MET A 1 6.05 27.22 15.20
CA MET A 1 5.76 25.99 14.44
C MET A 1 4.26 25.91 14.17
N LYS A 2 3.81 25.56 12.96
CA LYS A 2 2.37 25.43 12.64
C LYS A 2 2.09 24.00 12.19
N ILE A 3 0.95 23.45 12.62
CA ILE A 3 0.47 22.15 12.14
C ILE A 3 0.00 22.31 10.69
N LYS A 4 0.56 21.53 9.76
CA LYS A 4 0.11 21.50 8.37
C LYS A 4 -1.19 20.71 8.27
N ARG A 5 -2.15 21.24 7.52
CA ARG A 5 -3.42 20.58 7.21
C ARG A 5 -3.30 19.98 5.81
N GLY A 6 -3.15 18.66 5.73
CA GLY A 6 -3.15 17.93 4.46
C GLY A 6 -1.97 16.94 4.31
N PRO A 7 -2.06 16.02 3.34
CA PRO A 7 -1.00 15.05 3.08
C PRO A 7 0.33 15.70 2.73
N VAL A 8 1.41 14.95 2.92
CA VAL A 8 2.77 15.39 2.57
C VAL A 8 2.97 15.48 1.04
N SER A 9 4.04 16.14 0.61
CA SER A 9 4.48 16.08 -0.79
C SER A 9 5.26 14.79 -1.03
N ARG A 10 5.27 14.28 -2.26
CA ARG A 10 6.13 13.16 -2.68
C ARG A 10 7.63 13.43 -2.51
N LYS A 11 8.02 14.70 -2.37
CA LYS A 11 9.40 15.12 -2.07
C LYS A 11 9.74 15.05 -0.59
N THR A 12 8.74 14.93 0.30
CA THR A 12 8.98 14.76 1.73
C THR A 12 9.59 13.39 1.97
N PRO A 13 10.72 13.28 2.69
CA PRO A 13 11.33 12.00 3.00
C PRO A 13 10.39 11.14 3.83
N VAL A 14 10.48 9.83 3.63
CA VAL A 14 9.86 8.83 4.50
C VAL A 14 10.99 8.20 5.30
N TYR A 15 10.90 8.29 6.61
CA TYR A 15 11.91 7.74 7.50
C TYR A 15 11.71 6.23 7.68
N GLU A 16 12.78 5.51 8.01
CA GLU A 16 12.78 4.07 8.22
C GLU A 16 11.66 3.60 9.15
N VAL A 17 11.48 4.26 10.30
CA VAL A 17 10.39 3.93 11.25
C VAL A 17 9.00 4.05 10.63
N GLN A 18 8.80 4.96 9.68
CA GLN A 18 7.52 5.12 8.96
C GLN A 18 7.35 4.01 7.92
N ALA A 19 8.42 3.64 7.22
CA ALA A 19 8.41 2.54 6.27
C ALA A 19 8.13 1.19 6.97
N HIS A 20 8.79 0.92 8.09
CA HIS A 20 8.52 -0.27 8.92
C HIS A 20 7.10 -0.28 9.50
N TYR A 21 6.58 0.86 9.95
CA TYR A 21 5.19 0.92 10.41
C TYR A 21 4.19 0.64 9.29
N MET A 22 4.44 1.16 8.08
CA MET A 22 3.63 0.85 6.90
C MET A 22 3.69 -0.64 6.56
N ALA A 23 4.88 -1.26 6.58
CA ALA A 23 5.05 -2.69 6.33
C ALA A 23 4.28 -3.54 7.35
N LYS A 24 4.36 -3.19 8.64
CA LYS A 24 3.58 -3.84 9.70
C LYS A 24 2.07 -3.74 9.47
N ALA A 25 1.57 -2.58 9.07
CA ALA A 25 0.14 -2.41 8.77
C ALA A 25 -0.30 -3.28 7.58
N ILE A 26 0.55 -3.40 6.55
CA ILE A 26 0.32 -4.30 5.42
C ILE A 26 0.28 -5.76 5.87
N HIS A 27 1.27 -6.22 6.66
CA HIS A 27 1.32 -7.61 7.14
C HIS A 27 0.06 -7.97 7.93
N ASN A 28 -0.37 -7.09 8.85
CA ASN A 28 -1.61 -7.31 9.60
C ASN A 28 -2.82 -7.49 8.68
N LEU A 29 -2.97 -6.63 7.66
CA LEU A 29 -4.06 -6.73 6.70
C LEU A 29 -4.00 -8.04 5.90
N VAL A 30 -2.83 -8.37 5.36
CA VAL A 30 -2.61 -9.59 4.57
C VAL A 30 -2.89 -10.84 5.40
N ASP A 31 -2.35 -10.92 6.62
CA ASP A 31 -2.51 -12.06 7.52
C ASP A 31 -3.96 -12.26 7.96
N THR A 32 -4.67 -11.16 8.24
CA THR A 32 -6.10 -11.22 8.57
C THR A 32 -6.91 -11.67 7.36
N CYS A 33 -6.57 -11.21 6.16
CA CYS A 33 -7.25 -11.65 4.93
C CYS A 33 -7.00 -13.13 4.63
N ALA A 34 -5.77 -13.61 4.79
CA ALA A 34 -5.43 -15.02 4.58
C ALA A 34 -6.18 -15.97 5.52
N LYS A 35 -6.58 -15.50 6.71
CA LYS A 35 -7.38 -16.27 7.67
C LYS A 35 -8.88 -16.27 7.35
N LEU A 36 -9.39 -15.17 6.79
CA LEU A 36 -10.83 -14.94 6.63
C LEU A 36 -11.35 -15.24 5.22
N PHE A 37 -10.51 -15.07 4.21
CA PHE A 37 -10.91 -15.17 2.81
C PHE A 37 -10.15 -16.28 2.11
N ARG A 38 -10.82 -16.93 1.15
CA ARG A 38 -10.17 -17.93 0.30
C ARG A 38 -9.23 -17.23 -0.68
N PRO A 39 -8.01 -17.75 -0.88
CA PRO A 39 -7.14 -17.30 -1.96
C PRO A 39 -7.85 -17.42 -3.32
N ASP A 40 -7.56 -16.50 -4.23
CA ASP A 40 -8.02 -16.49 -5.63
C ASP A 40 -9.55 -16.45 -5.81
N ALA A 41 -10.31 -16.17 -4.76
CA ALA A 41 -11.74 -15.97 -4.86
C ALA A 41 -12.04 -14.58 -5.43
N GLU A 42 -12.86 -14.53 -6.49
CA GLU A 42 -13.45 -13.28 -6.93
C GLU A 42 -14.30 -12.68 -5.79
N PRO A 43 -14.13 -11.39 -5.47
CA PRO A 43 -14.88 -10.78 -4.38
C PRO A 43 -16.35 -10.67 -4.79
N THR A 44 -17.23 -11.30 -4.01
CA THR A 44 -18.65 -10.93 -4.00
C THR A 44 -18.81 -9.61 -3.25
N LEU A 45 -19.94 -8.91 -3.47
CA LEU A 45 -20.27 -7.71 -2.71
C LEU A 45 -20.20 -7.92 -1.19
N GLU A 46 -20.69 -9.07 -0.71
CA GLU A 46 -20.66 -9.42 0.70
C GLU A 46 -19.22 -9.53 1.21
N THR A 47 -18.36 -10.28 0.52
CA THR A 47 -16.95 -10.44 0.92
C THR A 47 -16.20 -9.11 0.85
N PHE A 48 -16.54 -8.24 -0.11
CA PHE A 48 -15.94 -6.93 -0.22
C PHE A 48 -16.32 -6.02 0.95
N TYR A 49 -17.59 -6.01 1.37
CA TYR A 49 -17.99 -5.26 2.57
C TYR A 49 -17.39 -5.82 3.85
N GLN A 50 -17.24 -7.15 3.96
CA GLN A 50 -16.50 -7.76 5.07
C GLN A 50 -15.04 -7.29 5.10
N PHE A 51 -14.39 -7.25 3.93
CA PHE A 51 -13.01 -6.77 3.78
C PHE A 51 -12.86 -5.30 4.20
N GLN A 52 -13.70 -4.40 3.69
CA GLN A 52 -13.69 -2.98 4.08
C GLN A 52 -14.06 -2.78 5.56
N GLY A 53 -14.81 -3.72 6.15
CA GLY A 53 -15.18 -3.72 7.55
C GLY A 53 -14.05 -4.05 8.52
N LEU A 54 -12.94 -4.62 8.04
CA LEU A 54 -11.81 -5.02 8.88
C LEU A 54 -11.16 -3.82 9.58
N SER A 55 -10.73 -4.01 10.84
CA SER A 55 -9.90 -3.03 11.53
C SER A 55 -8.58 -2.78 10.82
N GLU A 56 -7.99 -3.82 10.26
CA GLU A 56 -6.69 -3.82 9.60
C GLU A 56 -6.76 -3.09 8.26
N TYR A 57 -7.91 -3.13 7.59
CA TYR A 57 -8.17 -2.30 6.40
C TYR A 57 -8.05 -0.81 6.77
N LYS A 58 -8.72 -0.39 7.84
CA LYS A 58 -8.67 1.01 8.32
C LYS A 58 -7.26 1.39 8.81
N GLN A 59 -6.57 0.47 9.48
CA GLN A 59 -5.19 0.68 9.93
C GLN A 59 -4.24 0.87 8.74
N PHE A 60 -4.42 0.10 7.66
CA PHE A 60 -3.65 0.28 6.43
C PHE A 60 -3.90 1.68 5.83
N GLU A 61 -5.15 2.12 5.72
CA GLU A 61 -5.48 3.46 5.20
C GLU A 61 -4.87 4.58 6.05
N GLU A 62 -4.97 4.46 7.38
CA GLU A 62 -4.38 5.41 8.31
C GLU A 62 -2.85 5.42 8.21
N ALA A 63 -2.21 4.24 8.23
CA ALA A 63 -0.77 4.08 8.07
C ALA A 63 -0.27 4.74 6.78
N ALA A 64 -0.97 4.53 5.66
CA ALA A 64 -0.60 5.12 4.37
C ALA A 64 -0.60 6.66 4.43
N LEU A 65 -1.52 7.28 5.19
CA LEU A 65 -1.55 8.72 5.40
C LEU A 65 -0.44 9.21 6.33
N VAL A 66 -0.32 8.62 7.54
CA VAL A 66 0.59 9.12 8.59
C VAL A 66 2.07 8.81 8.30
N CYS A 67 2.34 7.71 7.60
CA CYS A 67 3.69 7.36 7.14
C CYS A 67 4.09 8.06 5.83
N GLY A 68 3.22 8.92 5.29
CA GLY A 68 3.52 9.74 4.13
C GLY A 68 3.47 9.01 2.80
N PHE A 69 2.85 7.82 2.73
CA PHE A 69 2.68 7.09 1.46
C PHE A 69 1.57 7.70 0.58
N VAL A 70 0.63 8.44 1.16
CA VAL A 70 -0.32 9.26 0.43
C VAL A 70 0.23 10.69 0.28
N CYS A 71 0.40 11.14 -0.97
CA CYS A 71 0.89 12.49 -1.27
C CYS A 71 -0.15 13.35 -1.98
N ASN A 72 -0.04 14.68 -1.84
CA ASN A 72 -0.97 15.62 -2.46
C ASN A 72 -0.62 16.00 -3.92
N ASP A 73 0.58 15.66 -4.38
CA ASP A 73 1.18 16.12 -5.64
C ASP A 73 1.43 14.98 -6.64
N TYR A 74 0.81 13.81 -6.44
CA TYR A 74 0.69 12.80 -7.49
C TYR A 74 -0.45 13.17 -8.45
N SER A 75 -0.09 13.53 -9.68
CA SER A 75 -1.04 13.92 -10.74
C SER A 75 -1.61 12.74 -11.53
N HIS A 76 -0.87 11.63 -11.62
CA HIS A 76 -1.26 10.44 -12.38
C HIS A 76 -1.41 9.23 -11.46
N PHE A 77 -2.29 8.30 -11.81
CA PHE A 77 -2.39 7.01 -11.16
C PHE A 77 -1.23 6.10 -11.62
N PHE A 78 -0.76 5.25 -10.72
CA PHE A 78 0.10 4.13 -11.06
C PHE A 78 -0.72 3.10 -11.86
N SER A 79 -0.17 2.52 -12.95
CA SER A 79 -0.85 1.46 -13.70
C SER A 79 -0.72 0.13 -12.98
N PHE A 80 -1.84 -0.47 -12.62
CA PHE A 80 -1.90 -1.75 -11.90
C PHE A 80 -1.72 -2.97 -12.80
N ASP A 81 -1.95 -2.83 -14.11
CA ASP A 81 -2.13 -3.93 -15.06
C ASP A 81 -0.95 -4.92 -15.03
N ASN A 82 0.29 -4.43 -14.96
CA ASN A 82 1.46 -5.30 -14.90
C ASN A 82 1.78 -5.84 -13.50
N VAL A 83 1.35 -5.14 -12.44
CA VAL A 83 1.67 -5.52 -11.05
C VAL A 83 0.83 -6.68 -10.58
N HIS A 84 -0.47 -6.72 -10.90
CA HIS A 84 -1.34 -7.79 -10.42
C HIS A 84 -1.11 -9.11 -11.17
N ASP A 85 -0.67 -9.06 -12.43
CA ASP A 85 -0.34 -10.25 -13.21
C ASP A 85 1.02 -10.86 -12.83
N ARG A 86 2.02 -10.02 -12.55
CA ARG A 86 3.41 -10.44 -12.26
C ARG A 86 3.97 -9.67 -11.06
N PRO A 87 3.35 -9.81 -9.87
CA PRO A 87 3.69 -9.02 -8.70
C PRO A 87 5.14 -9.19 -8.29
N SER A 88 5.68 -10.40 -8.42
CA SER A 88 7.07 -10.69 -8.06
C SER A 88 8.08 -9.95 -8.91
N GLU A 89 7.96 -10.06 -10.22
CA GLU A 89 8.86 -9.40 -11.17
C GLU A 89 8.77 -7.87 -11.06
N VAL A 90 7.55 -7.35 -11.01
CA VAL A 90 7.35 -5.90 -11.06
C VAL A 90 7.70 -5.27 -9.72
N ILE A 91 7.13 -5.73 -8.60
CA ILE A 91 7.37 -5.11 -7.29
C ILE A 91 8.85 -5.18 -6.91
N GLN A 92 9.58 -6.25 -7.22
CA GLN A 92 11.02 -6.33 -6.91
C GLN A 92 11.86 -5.29 -7.64
N SER A 93 11.49 -4.90 -8.86
CA SER A 93 12.28 -3.96 -9.66
C SER A 93 11.99 -2.48 -9.38
N LEU A 94 10.91 -2.15 -8.65
CA LEU A 94 10.51 -0.76 -8.44
C LEU A 94 11.47 0.01 -7.51
N PRO A 95 11.85 1.26 -7.80
CA PRO A 95 12.50 2.10 -6.81
C PRO A 95 11.50 2.59 -5.75
N PHE A 96 11.98 3.03 -4.58
CA PHE A 96 11.13 3.50 -3.47
C PHE A 96 10.03 4.50 -3.89
N PRO A 97 10.30 5.54 -4.70
CA PRO A 97 9.25 6.48 -5.13
C PRO A 97 8.09 5.80 -5.89
N LYS A 98 8.36 4.70 -6.60
CA LYS A 98 7.34 3.94 -7.32
C LYS A 98 6.54 3.03 -6.39
N LEU A 99 7.16 2.40 -5.40
CA LEU A 99 6.45 1.68 -4.34
C LEU A 99 5.52 2.62 -3.56
N ARG A 100 6.01 3.82 -3.23
CA ARG A 100 5.21 4.87 -2.58
C ARG A 100 4.04 5.31 -3.45
N HIS A 101 4.27 5.52 -4.75
CA HIS A 101 3.22 5.88 -5.71
C HIS A 101 2.17 4.76 -5.89
N TYR A 102 2.60 3.50 -5.86
CA TYR A 102 1.70 2.34 -5.88
C TYR A 102 0.74 2.35 -4.68
N ILE A 103 1.25 2.48 -3.45
CA ILE A 103 0.41 2.57 -2.23
C ILE A 103 -0.52 3.80 -2.29
N HIS A 104 -0.02 4.97 -2.72
CA HIS A 104 -0.86 6.15 -2.92
C HIS A 104 -2.04 5.85 -3.86
N THR A 105 -1.77 5.15 -4.96
CA THR A 105 -2.75 4.82 -5.99
C THR A 105 -3.79 3.85 -5.45
N LEU A 106 -3.39 2.84 -4.66
CA LEU A 106 -4.31 1.93 -3.98
C LEU A 106 -5.27 2.71 -3.07
N GLN A 107 -4.73 3.55 -2.17
CA GLN A 107 -5.55 4.35 -1.25
C GLN A 107 -6.51 5.27 -2.02
N ARG A 108 -6.02 5.89 -3.09
CA ARG A 108 -6.84 6.78 -3.91
C ARG A 108 -7.94 6.02 -4.65
N ALA A 109 -7.66 4.82 -5.15
CA ALA A 109 -8.67 3.98 -5.79
C ALA A 109 -9.80 3.65 -4.81
N GLU A 110 -9.46 3.27 -3.57
CA GLU A 110 -10.45 3.00 -2.51
C GLU A 110 -11.30 4.23 -2.17
N LYS A 111 -10.70 5.43 -2.15
CA LYS A 111 -11.41 6.67 -1.77
C LYS A 111 -12.30 7.25 -2.88
N TRP A 112 -11.92 7.11 -4.15
CA TRP A 112 -12.56 7.82 -5.26
C TRP A 112 -13.43 6.95 -6.17
N ASN A 113 -13.32 5.62 -6.10
CA ASN A 113 -14.33 4.77 -6.74
C ASN A 113 -15.56 4.71 -5.86
N SER A 114 -16.68 5.19 -6.41
CA SER A 114 -17.88 5.46 -5.61
C SER A 114 -18.56 4.22 -5.06
N GLU A 115 -18.30 3.00 -5.57
CA GLU A 115 -19.02 1.81 -5.08
C GLU A 115 -18.18 0.52 -5.01
N TYR A 116 -17.12 0.32 -5.82
CA TYR A 116 -16.36 -0.94 -5.88
C TYR A 116 -14.91 -0.78 -6.39
N SER A 117 -13.99 -0.26 -5.57
CA SER A 117 -12.56 -0.47 -5.86
C SER A 117 -12.14 -1.82 -5.32
N THR A 118 -11.85 -2.79 -6.19
CA THR A 118 -11.23 -4.05 -5.77
C THR A 118 -9.71 -3.96 -5.79
N SER A 119 -9.11 -2.78 -6.01
CA SER A 119 -7.67 -2.64 -6.23
C SER A 119 -6.87 -3.12 -5.03
N LEU A 120 -7.24 -2.71 -3.81
CA LEU A 120 -6.57 -3.17 -2.60
C LEU A 120 -6.81 -4.66 -2.34
N TRP A 121 -8.05 -5.15 -2.58
CA TRP A 121 -8.37 -6.57 -2.49
C TRP A 121 -7.48 -7.40 -3.42
N VAL A 122 -7.40 -7.04 -4.70
CA VAL A 122 -6.58 -7.72 -5.70
C VAL A 122 -5.09 -7.66 -5.33
N ALA A 123 -4.61 -6.53 -4.82
CA ALA A 123 -3.23 -6.39 -4.34
C ALA A 123 -2.90 -7.36 -3.19
N VAL A 124 -3.87 -7.62 -2.29
CA VAL A 124 -3.73 -8.63 -1.24
C VAL A 124 -3.77 -10.05 -1.83
N GLN A 125 -4.76 -10.36 -2.67
CA GLN A 125 -4.95 -11.71 -3.23
C GLN A 125 -3.77 -12.15 -4.10
N THR A 126 -3.25 -11.25 -4.93
CA THR A 126 -2.08 -11.52 -5.80
C THR A 126 -0.76 -11.54 -5.04
N GLY A 127 -0.75 -11.17 -3.75
CA GLY A 127 0.46 -11.05 -2.94
C GLY A 127 1.31 -9.81 -3.26
N ALA A 128 0.88 -8.95 -4.18
CA ALA A 128 1.59 -7.70 -4.51
C ALA A 128 1.86 -6.86 -3.26
N LEU A 129 0.86 -6.74 -2.38
CA LEU A 129 0.97 -5.93 -1.16
C LEU A 129 2.00 -6.53 -0.17
N SER A 130 1.97 -7.86 0.04
CA SER A 130 2.94 -8.57 0.89
C SER A 130 4.37 -8.36 0.41
N MET A 131 4.58 -8.32 -0.91
CA MET A 131 5.89 -8.06 -1.48
C MET A 131 6.36 -6.63 -1.25
N VAL A 132 5.45 -5.65 -1.28
CA VAL A 132 5.79 -4.26 -0.92
C VAL A 132 6.25 -4.21 0.55
N ALA A 133 5.52 -4.83 1.48
CA ALA A 133 5.91 -4.86 2.90
C ALA A 133 7.30 -5.47 3.09
N ARG A 134 7.54 -6.63 2.49
CA ARG A 134 8.84 -7.30 2.56
C ARG A 134 9.98 -6.41 2.07
N ARG A 135 9.79 -5.69 0.95
CA ARG A 135 10.82 -4.76 0.46
C ARG A 135 11.04 -3.60 1.40
N LEU A 136 9.98 -3.02 1.98
CA LEU A 136 10.13 -1.96 2.96
C LEU A 136 10.92 -2.42 4.21
N GLU A 137 10.90 -3.70 4.56
CA GLU A 137 11.61 -4.23 5.74
C GLU A 137 13.04 -4.68 5.44
N GLU A 138 13.24 -5.34 4.29
CA GLU A 138 14.47 -6.09 4.02
C GLU A 138 15.38 -5.42 2.98
N ASP A 139 14.83 -4.60 2.07
CA ASP A 139 15.55 -4.10 0.90
C ASP A 139 16.35 -2.83 1.22
N GLN A 140 17.61 -3.03 1.59
CA GLN A 140 18.57 -1.95 1.86
C GLN A 140 18.78 -1.01 0.68
N ALA A 141 18.51 -1.43 -0.57
CA ALA A 141 18.65 -0.55 -1.74
C ALA A 141 17.56 0.54 -1.78
N LEU A 142 16.51 0.43 -0.97
CA LEU A 142 15.51 1.49 -0.80
C LEU A 142 15.97 2.63 0.12
N TYR A 143 16.98 2.36 0.95
CA TYR A 143 17.42 3.26 2.00
C TYR A 143 18.72 3.97 1.59
N GLU A 144 18.87 5.21 2.07
CA GLU A 144 20.13 5.92 1.90
C GLU A 144 21.21 5.17 2.70
N THR A 145 22.25 4.68 2.02
CA THR A 145 23.45 4.16 2.70
C THR A 145 24.05 5.29 3.51
N THR A 146 24.11 5.11 4.83
CA THR A 146 24.89 5.98 5.70
C THR A 146 26.37 5.70 5.38
N VAL A 147 26.95 6.49 4.49
CA VAL A 147 28.40 6.55 4.35
C VAL A 147 28.86 7.44 5.51
N GLU A 148 29.44 6.82 6.54
CA GLU A 148 30.17 7.52 7.60
C GLU A 148 31.37 8.29 7.06
#